data_AF-A0A8H6WUY3-F1
#
_entry.id   AF-A0A8H6WUY3-F1
#
_cell.length_a   1.000
_cell.length_b   1.000
_cell.length_c   1.000
_cell.angle_alpha   90.00
_cell.angle_beta   90.00
_cell.angle_gamma   90.00
#
_symmetry.space_group_name_H-M   'P 1'
#
loop_
_entity.id
_entity.type
_entity.pdbx_description
1 polymer ?
#
loop_
_entity_poly.entity_id
_entity_poly.type
_entity_poly.pdbx_seq_one_letter_code
_entity_poly.pdbx_strand_id
1 'polypeptide(L)'
;MILLNSQGVPIGPETALSTLTNLNPPTPAELPDYVTSNRAQPPRYSRVRKPKNPLSYSFTQPGFGNGPDSSGTVIMVPPAESDDRGRYRISVSLNLNPFVPISYRTSVHRIQDPQDAFIGDFELSLNHRRAIVTIGDVTTRLVNVLFSINSSPRHWTWRWDDIGLRWDCRSTLEDGSPMCICYTIASTTQLASFVPPPFDAPPPLPEAILTIFPDGHEFFDHILLSALIVQRKMGLEF
;
A
#
# COMPACT_ATOMS: atom_id res chain seq x y z
N MET A 1 57.09 -0.98 47.04
CA MET A 1 58.54 -1.25 47.04
C MET A 1 59.18 -0.23 46.13
N ILE A 2 60.01 0.65 46.69
CA ILE A 2 60.65 1.79 46.05
C ILE A 2 62.02 1.32 45.53
N LEU A 3 62.38 1.65 44.29
CA LEU A 3 63.73 1.53 43.71
C LEU A 3 63.98 2.85 42.96
N LEU A 4 64.57 3.89 43.56
CA LEU A 4 66.00 4.17 43.79
C LEU A 4 66.91 3.96 42.56
N ASN A 5 67.33 5.09 41.97
CA ASN A 5 68.44 5.21 41.03
C ASN A 5 69.80 5.19 41.76
N SER A 6 70.85 4.90 41.00
CA SER A 6 72.23 4.60 41.44
C SER A 6 73.05 5.75 42.07
N GLN A 7 72.43 6.76 42.72
CA GLN A 7 73.16 7.90 43.31
C GLN A 7 72.60 8.48 44.64
N GLY A 8 71.56 7.92 45.27
CA GLY A 8 71.22 8.17 46.69
C GLY A 8 71.40 9.59 47.29
N VAL A 9 70.65 10.61 46.84
CA VAL A 9 70.37 11.86 47.60
C VAL A 9 68.95 12.40 47.28
N PRO A 10 68.22 13.03 48.23
CA PRO A 10 66.78 13.31 48.12
C PRO A 10 66.38 14.81 48.10
N ILE A 11 65.08 15.07 47.88
CA ILE A 11 64.24 16.25 48.26
C ILE A 11 64.46 17.63 47.58
N GLY A 12 63.42 18.07 46.85
CA GLY A 12 62.78 19.40 46.94
C GLY A 12 63.57 20.65 46.49
N PRO A 13 63.01 21.85 46.73
CA PRO A 13 62.13 22.59 45.83
C PRO A 13 62.79 23.89 45.32
N GLU A 14 62.21 24.55 44.31
CA GLU A 14 62.14 26.02 44.09
C GLU A 14 61.93 26.32 42.59
N THR A 15 60.78 26.88 42.18
CA THR A 15 60.42 28.32 42.09
C THR A 15 60.92 29.00 40.80
N ALA A 16 59.98 29.27 39.88
CA ALA A 16 59.90 30.50 39.06
C ALA A 16 58.61 30.42 38.21
N LEU A 17 57.51 31.04 38.66
CA LEU A 17 57.03 32.39 38.29
C LEU A 17 56.47 32.52 36.86
N SER A 18 55.14 32.44 36.81
CA SER A 18 54.20 33.38 36.14
C SER A 18 54.33 33.69 34.65
N THR A 19 53.31 33.28 33.88
CA THR A 19 52.63 34.18 32.94
C THR A 19 51.15 33.81 32.82
N LEU A 20 50.28 34.72 33.24
CA LEU A 20 48.82 34.68 33.08
C LEU A 20 48.43 35.14 31.66
N THR A 21 47.16 34.88 31.32
CA THR A 21 46.39 35.24 30.10
C THR A 21 46.52 34.18 28.99
N ASN A 22 45.47 33.57 28.46
CA ASN A 22 44.22 34.18 27.99
C ASN A 22 43.15 33.08 27.83
N LEU A 23 42.04 33.15 28.59
CA LEU A 23 40.86 32.30 28.40
C LEU A 23 39.88 33.06 27.49
N ASN A 24 39.76 32.65 26.24
CA ASN A 24 38.59 33.02 25.42
C ASN A 24 37.53 31.91 25.53
N PRO A 25 36.28 32.21 25.89
CA PRO A 25 35.19 31.25 25.84
C PRO A 25 34.81 30.93 24.38
N PRO A 26 34.38 29.70 24.07
CA PRO A 26 33.89 29.37 22.74
C PRO A 26 32.56 30.10 22.48
N THR A 27 32.49 30.74 21.31
CA THR A 27 31.30 31.41 20.77
C THR A 27 30.12 30.43 20.71
N PRO A 28 28.90 30.83 21.12
CA PRO A 28 27.72 30.00 20.91
C PRO A 28 27.50 29.77 19.41
N ALA A 29 27.34 28.52 19.01
CA ALA A 29 26.94 28.17 17.65
C ALA A 29 25.62 28.88 17.32
N GLU A 30 25.62 29.73 16.30
CA GLU A 30 24.41 30.29 15.71
C GLU A 30 23.50 29.14 15.27
N LEU A 31 22.39 28.98 15.99
CA LEU A 31 21.26 28.20 15.51
C LEU A 31 20.75 28.83 14.21
N PRO A 32 20.32 28.04 13.22
CA PRO A 32 19.80 28.60 11.98
C PRO A 32 18.59 29.51 12.28
N ASP A 33 18.68 30.75 11.79
CA ASP A 33 17.59 31.73 11.86
C ASP A 33 16.31 31.14 11.26
N TYR A 34 15.31 30.89 12.10
CA TYR A 34 13.97 30.45 11.69
C TYR A 34 13.19 31.51 10.88
N VAL A 35 13.79 32.68 10.63
CA VAL A 35 13.12 33.87 10.10
C VAL A 35 12.93 33.83 8.57
N THR A 36 13.58 32.92 7.85
CA THR A 36 13.47 32.80 6.38
C THR A 36 12.46 31.77 5.86
N SER A 37 11.69 31.10 6.74
CA SER A 37 10.68 30.11 6.30
C SER A 37 9.36 30.72 5.77
N ASN A 38 9.18 32.04 5.83
CA ASN A 38 7.93 32.74 5.46
C ASN A 38 7.59 32.81 3.95
N ARG A 39 8.27 32.02 3.10
CA ARG A 39 7.88 31.84 1.68
C ARG A 39 7.71 30.38 1.26
N ALA A 40 7.75 29.43 2.20
CA ALA A 40 7.26 28.09 1.93
C ALA A 40 5.75 28.17 1.78
N GLN A 41 5.28 28.28 0.54
CA GLN A 41 3.86 28.10 0.23
C GLN A 41 3.48 26.74 0.85
N PRO A 42 2.49 26.69 1.76
CA PRO A 42 2.12 25.44 2.41
C PRO A 42 1.84 24.41 1.32
N PRO A 43 2.20 23.12 1.53
CA PRO A 43 1.95 22.10 0.53
C PRO A 43 0.53 22.26 0.02
N ARG A 44 0.37 22.43 -1.29
CA ARG A 44 -0.94 22.45 -1.92
C ARG A 44 -1.50 21.04 -1.69
N TYR A 45 -2.24 20.87 -0.60
CA TYR A 45 -3.10 19.73 -0.43
C TYR A 45 -4.06 19.80 -1.61
N SER A 46 -3.78 19.00 -2.64
CA SER A 46 -4.75 18.68 -3.67
C SER A 46 -5.91 18.05 -2.92
N ARG A 47 -6.90 18.87 -2.56
CA ARG A 47 -8.19 18.38 -2.08
C ARG A 47 -8.79 17.69 -3.29
N VAL A 48 -8.42 16.42 -3.49
CA VAL A 48 -9.03 15.55 -4.48
C VAL A 48 -10.51 15.67 -4.22
N ARG A 49 -11.22 16.30 -5.15
CA ARG A 49 -12.62 16.67 -4.93
C ARG A 49 -13.40 15.37 -4.85
N LYS A 50 -13.83 15.02 -3.63
CA LYS A 50 -14.70 13.87 -3.39
C LYS A 50 -15.90 13.97 -4.35
N PRO A 51 -16.14 12.96 -5.20
CA PRO A 51 -17.28 13.02 -6.10
C PRO A 51 -18.56 13.03 -5.28
N LYS A 52 -19.59 13.65 -5.83
CA LYS A 52 -20.92 13.65 -5.20
C LYS A 52 -21.71 12.39 -5.49
N ASN A 53 -21.38 11.71 -6.59
CA ASN A 53 -22.07 10.53 -7.09
C ASN A 53 -21.11 9.33 -7.10
N PRO A 54 -21.64 8.10 -6.98
CA PRO A 54 -20.84 6.89 -7.18
C PRO A 54 -20.20 6.86 -8.56
N LEU A 55 -19.01 6.27 -8.66
CA LEU A 55 -18.27 6.10 -9.91
C LEU A 55 -17.96 4.63 -10.16
N SER A 56 -18.34 4.14 -11.33
CA SER A 56 -18.10 2.76 -11.76
C SER A 56 -16.85 2.67 -12.62
N TYR A 57 -15.90 1.87 -12.17
CA TYR A 57 -14.64 1.59 -12.84
C TYR A 57 -14.73 0.23 -13.51
N SER A 58 -14.37 0.16 -14.79
CA SER A 58 -14.34 -1.11 -15.52
C SER A 58 -12.93 -1.64 -15.67
N PHE A 59 -12.81 -2.97 -15.59
CA PHE A 59 -11.53 -3.68 -15.71
C PHE A 59 -11.39 -4.16 -17.16
N THR A 60 -10.65 -3.38 -17.94
CA THR A 60 -10.45 -3.62 -19.36
C THR A 60 -9.12 -4.30 -19.61
N GLN A 61 -9.10 -5.39 -20.37
CA GLN A 61 -7.85 -5.90 -20.89
C GLN A 61 -7.46 -5.05 -22.10
N PRO A 62 -6.29 -4.38 -22.11
CA PRO A 62 -5.82 -3.71 -23.31
C PRO A 62 -5.74 -4.76 -24.42
N GLY A 63 -6.43 -4.50 -25.54
CA GLY A 63 -6.59 -5.48 -26.62
C GLY A 63 -5.25 -6.09 -27.02
N PHE A 64 -5.28 -7.34 -27.48
CA PHE A 64 -4.13 -8.12 -27.96
C PHE A 64 -3.40 -7.40 -29.10
N GLY A 65 -2.62 -6.37 -28.78
CA GLY A 65 -1.55 -5.89 -29.62
C GLY A 65 -0.48 -6.99 -29.63
N ASN A 66 0.06 -7.27 -30.82
CA ASN A 66 1.08 -8.29 -31.09
C ASN A 66 2.44 -8.03 -30.40
N GLY A 67 2.45 -7.46 -29.20
CA GLY A 67 3.62 -7.31 -28.35
C GLY A 67 3.74 -8.53 -27.42
N PRO A 68 4.96 -9.01 -27.14
CA PRO A 68 5.21 -10.20 -26.32
C PRO A 68 4.77 -10.08 -24.84
N ASP A 69 4.38 -8.90 -24.36
CA ASP A 69 4.16 -8.59 -22.94
C ASP A 69 2.69 -8.31 -22.56
N SER A 70 1.73 -8.51 -23.47
CA SER A 70 0.31 -8.16 -23.25
C SER A 70 -0.52 -9.21 -22.48
N SER A 71 0.07 -10.34 -22.10
CA SER A 71 -0.63 -11.37 -21.33
C SER A 71 -0.59 -11.05 -19.83
N GLY A 72 -1.75 -10.80 -19.21
CA GLY A 72 -1.88 -10.68 -17.75
C GLY A 72 -1.93 -9.25 -17.18
N THR A 73 -2.01 -8.21 -18.03
CA THR A 73 -2.24 -6.83 -17.59
C THR A 73 -3.69 -6.40 -17.86
N VAL A 74 -4.30 -5.73 -16.89
CA VAL A 74 -5.63 -5.14 -16.95
C VAL A 74 -5.53 -3.68 -16.55
N ILE A 75 -6.27 -2.83 -17.25
CA ILE A 75 -6.38 -1.40 -16.94
C ILE A 75 -7.76 -1.16 -16.34
N MET A 76 -7.77 -0.58 -15.15
CA MET A 76 -8.99 -0.08 -14.55
C MET A 76 -9.21 1.38 -14.99
N VAL A 77 -10.30 1.61 -15.70
CA VAL A 77 -10.61 2.91 -16.33
C VAL A 77 -11.83 3.52 -15.64
N PRO A 78 -11.82 4.81 -15.28
CA PRO A 78 -12.98 5.47 -14.73
C PRO A 78 -14.02 5.80 -15.83
N PRO A 79 -15.23 6.26 -15.48
CA PRO A 79 -16.21 6.72 -16.47
C PRO A 79 -15.67 7.85 -17.33
N ALA A 80 -16.09 7.92 -18.61
CA ALA A 80 -15.62 8.93 -19.57
C ALA A 80 -15.83 10.38 -19.12
N GLU A 81 -16.84 10.63 -18.27
CA GLU A 81 -17.18 11.95 -17.74
C GLU A 81 -16.31 12.37 -16.53
N SER A 82 -15.34 11.55 -16.13
CA SER A 82 -14.48 11.85 -14.99
C SER A 82 -13.16 12.49 -15.43
N ASP A 83 -13.06 13.79 -15.16
CA ASP A 83 -12.02 14.67 -15.74
C ASP A 83 -10.58 14.40 -15.26
N ASP A 84 -10.36 13.67 -14.16
CA ASP A 84 -9.01 13.60 -13.53
C ASP A 84 -8.84 12.43 -12.56
N ARG A 85 -9.43 11.26 -12.84
CA ARG A 85 -9.45 10.15 -11.87
C ARG A 85 -8.52 9.03 -12.28
N GLY A 86 -7.68 8.65 -11.30
CA GLY A 86 -6.58 7.71 -11.46
C GLY A 86 -7.01 6.44 -12.19
N ARG A 87 -6.36 6.20 -13.33
CA ARG A 87 -6.37 4.90 -13.98
C ARG A 87 -5.42 4.00 -13.20
N TYR A 88 -5.71 2.70 -13.17
CA TYR A 88 -4.83 1.75 -12.50
C TYR A 88 -4.38 0.68 -13.46
N ARG A 89 -3.09 0.33 -13.40
CA ARG A 89 -2.53 -0.82 -14.07
C ARG A 89 -2.45 -1.96 -13.06
N ILE A 90 -3.05 -3.08 -13.41
CA ILE A 90 -3.05 -4.30 -12.63
C ILE A 90 -2.34 -5.35 -13.46
N SER A 91 -1.24 -5.90 -12.95
CA SER A 91 -0.45 -6.89 -13.67
C SER A 91 -0.34 -8.15 -12.84
N VAL A 92 -0.44 -9.31 -13.50
CA VAL A 92 -0.34 -10.62 -12.88
C VAL A 92 0.88 -11.35 -13.44
N SER A 93 1.73 -11.87 -12.56
CA SER A 93 2.90 -12.67 -12.93
C SER A 93 3.00 -13.95 -12.10
N LEU A 94 3.68 -14.96 -12.64
CA LEU A 94 4.02 -16.18 -11.94
C LEU A 94 5.35 -16.02 -11.21
N ASN A 95 5.40 -16.44 -9.94
CA ASN A 95 6.64 -16.60 -9.20
C ASN A 95 7.04 -18.08 -9.22
N LEU A 96 8.16 -18.36 -9.90
CA LEU A 96 8.70 -19.70 -10.12
C LEU A 96 9.99 -19.94 -9.30
N ASN A 97 10.19 -19.21 -8.21
CA ASN A 97 11.35 -19.41 -7.35
C ASN A 97 11.34 -20.86 -6.78
N PRO A 98 12.40 -21.66 -7.00
CA PRO A 98 12.42 -23.09 -6.66
C PRO A 98 12.41 -23.37 -5.15
N PHE A 99 12.62 -22.35 -4.31
CA PHE A 99 12.65 -22.48 -2.86
C PHE A 99 11.29 -22.17 -2.20
N VAL A 100 10.28 -21.80 -2.98
CA VAL A 100 8.93 -21.52 -2.49
C VAL A 100 7.89 -22.22 -3.37
N PRO A 101 6.68 -22.52 -2.84
CA PRO A 101 5.60 -23.01 -3.68
C PRO A 101 5.28 -22.01 -4.80
N ILE A 102 4.94 -22.54 -5.98
CA ILE A 102 4.48 -21.72 -7.11
C ILE A 102 3.34 -20.81 -6.65
N SER A 103 3.45 -19.53 -6.98
CA SER A 103 2.49 -18.51 -6.60
C SER A 103 2.25 -17.53 -7.75
N TYR A 104 1.10 -16.86 -7.70
CA TYR A 104 0.83 -15.71 -8.55
C TYR A 104 1.03 -14.44 -7.75
N ARG A 105 1.72 -13.46 -8.33
CA ARG A 105 1.83 -12.10 -7.81
C ARG A 105 0.92 -11.20 -8.65
N THR A 106 0.03 -10.47 -7.97
CA THR A 106 -0.78 -9.41 -8.58
C THR A 106 -0.28 -8.07 -8.06
N SER A 107 0.15 -7.18 -8.95
CA SER A 107 0.69 -5.86 -8.61
C SER A 107 -0.24 -4.78 -9.14
N VAL A 108 -0.48 -3.75 -8.31
CA VAL A 108 -1.36 -2.63 -8.61
C VAL A 108 -0.54 -1.34 -8.62
N HIS A 109 -0.61 -0.63 -9.73
CA HIS A 109 -0.01 0.69 -9.89
C HIS A 109 -1.08 1.70 -10.28
N ARG A 110 -0.99 2.90 -9.73
CA ARG A 110 -1.77 4.04 -10.19
C ARG A 110 -1.01 4.67 -11.36
N ILE A 111 -1.67 4.75 -12.51
CA ILE A 111 -1.10 5.35 -13.71
C ILE A 111 -1.07 6.87 -13.50
N GLN A 112 0.12 7.42 -13.41
CA GLN A 112 0.40 8.85 -13.39
C GLN A 112 1.45 9.14 -14.47
N ASP A 113 1.32 10.25 -15.19
CA ASP A 113 2.34 10.72 -16.12
C ASP A 113 3.42 11.48 -15.32
N PRO A 114 4.72 11.10 -15.35
CA PRO A 114 5.41 10.18 -16.27
C PRO A 114 5.74 8.78 -15.74
N GLN A 115 5.42 8.46 -14.48
CA GLN A 115 5.71 7.16 -13.89
C GLN A 115 4.52 6.65 -13.08
N ASP A 116 4.21 5.37 -13.30
CA ASP A 116 3.25 4.61 -12.51
C ASP A 116 3.64 4.61 -11.02
N ALA A 117 2.74 5.09 -10.16
CA ALA A 117 2.93 5.06 -8.72
C ALA A 117 2.54 3.68 -8.18
N PHE A 118 3.48 2.99 -7.54
CA PHE A 118 3.20 1.71 -6.87
C PHE A 118 2.21 1.92 -5.71
N ILE A 119 1.14 1.12 -5.69
CA ILE A 119 0.13 1.15 -4.63
C ILE A 119 0.33 -0.05 -3.69
N GLY A 120 0.45 -1.23 -4.28
CA GLY A 120 0.60 -2.46 -3.52
C GLY A 120 0.65 -3.68 -4.42
N ASP A 121 1.00 -4.81 -3.82
CA ASP A 121 0.93 -6.11 -4.45
C ASP A 121 0.45 -7.17 -3.47
N PHE A 122 0.06 -8.32 -3.99
CA PHE A 122 -0.15 -9.51 -3.17
C PHE A 122 0.32 -10.74 -3.92
N GLU A 123 0.81 -11.71 -3.17
CA GLU A 123 1.28 -12.98 -3.69
C GLU A 123 0.52 -14.12 -3.00
N LEU A 124 -0.13 -14.97 -3.81
CA LEU A 124 -0.88 -16.13 -3.34
C LEU A 124 -0.27 -17.41 -3.93
N SER A 125 0.18 -18.30 -3.06
CA SER A 125 0.56 -19.66 -3.45
C SER A 125 -0.65 -20.45 -3.94
N LEU A 126 -0.42 -21.34 -4.91
CA LEU A 126 -1.43 -22.25 -5.45
C LEU A 126 -2.06 -23.16 -4.39
N ASN A 127 -1.30 -23.50 -3.35
CA ASN A 127 -1.78 -24.31 -2.22
C ASN A 127 -2.26 -23.46 -1.04
N HIS A 128 -2.28 -22.12 -1.18
CA HIS A 128 -2.72 -21.14 -0.19
C HIS A 128 -1.99 -21.15 1.16
N ARG A 129 -0.95 -21.96 1.34
CA ARG A 129 -0.17 -22.01 2.58
C ARG A 129 0.64 -20.74 2.80
N ARG A 130 1.00 -20.07 1.71
CA ARG A 130 1.72 -18.80 1.70
C ARG A 130 0.87 -17.75 0.98
N ALA A 131 0.54 -16.69 1.70
CA ALA A 131 -0.15 -15.53 1.19
C ALA A 131 0.44 -14.28 1.85
N ILE A 132 0.95 -13.36 1.05
CA ILE A 132 1.51 -12.09 1.51
C ILE A 132 0.88 -10.94 0.75
N VAL A 133 0.89 -9.77 1.36
CA VAL A 133 0.40 -8.52 0.79
C VAL A 133 1.32 -7.38 1.19
N THR A 134 1.54 -6.49 0.25
CA THR A 134 2.40 -5.31 0.36
C THR A 134 1.56 -4.09 0.02
N ILE A 135 1.62 -3.05 0.85
CA ILE A 135 1.01 -1.74 0.56
C ILE A 135 2.06 -0.68 0.85
N GLY A 136 2.38 0.14 -0.16
CA GLY A 136 3.54 1.02 -0.09
C GLY A 136 4.83 0.23 0.18
N ASP A 137 5.47 0.48 1.32
CA ASP A 137 6.71 -0.16 1.77
C ASP A 137 6.50 -1.25 2.82
N VAL A 138 5.26 -1.46 3.29
CA VAL A 138 4.94 -2.42 4.36
C VAL A 138 4.45 -3.74 3.78
N THR A 139 5.12 -4.83 4.14
CA THR A 139 4.75 -6.21 3.76
C THR A 139 4.33 -7.02 4.98
N THR A 140 3.22 -7.76 4.87
CA THR A 140 2.75 -8.66 5.93
C THR A 140 2.11 -9.93 5.37
N ARG A 141 1.84 -10.90 6.24
CA ARG A 141 1.08 -12.11 5.87
C ARG A 141 -0.39 -11.73 5.69
N LEU A 142 -1.03 -12.28 4.67
CA LEU A 142 -2.44 -11.98 4.37
C LEU A 142 -3.38 -12.33 5.53
N VAL A 143 -3.07 -13.41 6.26
CA VAL A 143 -3.78 -13.85 7.47
C VAL A 143 -3.81 -12.78 8.58
N ASN A 144 -2.87 -11.85 8.59
CA ASN A 144 -2.82 -10.78 9.59
C ASN A 144 -3.74 -9.59 9.23
N VAL A 145 -4.27 -9.54 8.01
CA VAL A 145 -5.04 -8.39 7.53
C VAL A 145 -6.41 -8.78 7.00
N LEU A 146 -6.58 -9.99 6.47
CA LEU A 146 -7.84 -10.49 5.92
C LEU A 146 -8.36 -11.65 6.78
N PHE A 147 -9.55 -11.46 7.35
CA PHE A 147 -10.19 -12.39 8.29
C PHE A 147 -11.58 -12.77 7.82
N SER A 148 -11.92 -14.05 7.80
CA SER A 148 -13.29 -14.51 7.56
C SER A 148 -14.19 -14.18 8.75
N ILE A 149 -15.37 -13.62 8.50
CA ILE A 149 -16.38 -13.34 9.53
C ILE A 149 -17.23 -14.60 9.71
N ASN A 150 -17.38 -15.07 10.95
CA ASN A 150 -18.15 -16.29 11.27
C ASN A 150 -17.71 -17.52 10.45
N SER A 151 -16.41 -17.60 10.11
CA SER A 151 -15.85 -18.64 9.23
C SER A 151 -16.53 -18.71 7.86
N SER A 152 -17.18 -17.64 7.42
CA SER A 152 -17.83 -17.60 6.11
C SER A 152 -16.78 -17.47 5.00
N PRO A 153 -16.93 -18.25 3.93
CA PRO A 153 -16.10 -18.12 2.74
C PRO A 153 -16.54 -16.99 1.81
N ARG A 154 -17.53 -16.19 2.22
CA ARG A 154 -18.13 -15.11 1.43
C ARG A 154 -18.27 -13.81 2.21
N HIS A 155 -17.64 -13.73 3.38
CA HIS A 155 -17.75 -12.58 4.27
C HIS A 155 -16.41 -12.34 4.97
N TRP A 156 -15.78 -11.20 4.70
CA TRP A 156 -14.44 -10.88 5.22
C TRP A 156 -14.36 -9.53 5.90
N THR A 157 -13.40 -9.43 6.79
CA THR A 157 -12.88 -8.19 7.35
C THR A 157 -11.48 -7.96 6.82
N TRP A 158 -11.21 -6.76 6.33
CA TRP A 158 -9.89 -6.27 5.98
C TRP A 158 -9.45 -5.22 7.01
N ARG A 159 -8.25 -5.39 7.59
CA ARG A 159 -7.67 -4.45 8.56
C ARG A 159 -6.23 -4.16 8.18
N TRP A 160 -5.94 -2.90 7.94
CA TRP A 160 -4.60 -2.39 7.67
C TRP A 160 -4.43 -1.07 8.40
N ASP A 161 -3.53 -1.03 9.38
CA ASP A 161 -3.41 0.11 10.33
C ASP A 161 -4.76 0.53 10.92
N ASP A 162 -5.17 1.77 10.69
CA ASP A 162 -6.43 2.37 11.12
C ASP A 162 -7.58 2.14 10.14
N ILE A 163 -7.31 1.54 8.98
CA ILE A 163 -8.29 1.29 7.92
C ILE A 163 -8.94 -0.08 8.13
N GLY A 164 -10.23 -0.05 8.41
CA GLY A 164 -11.07 -1.22 8.59
C GLY A 164 -12.19 -1.31 7.55
N LEU A 165 -12.13 -2.31 6.67
CA LEU A 165 -13.17 -2.60 5.67
C LEU A 165 -13.86 -3.94 5.94
N ARG A 166 -15.12 -4.06 5.55
CA ARG A 166 -15.92 -5.28 5.62
C ARG A 166 -16.49 -5.59 4.23
N TRP A 167 -16.19 -6.77 3.72
CA TRP A 167 -16.64 -7.27 2.42
C TRP A 167 -17.70 -8.35 2.58
N ASP A 168 -18.93 -8.07 2.16
CA ASP A 168 -20.04 -9.02 2.14
C ASP A 168 -20.34 -9.46 0.70
N CYS A 169 -19.99 -10.69 0.35
CA CYS A 169 -20.12 -11.28 -0.98
C CYS A 169 -21.11 -12.46 -1.01
N ARG A 170 -22.05 -12.47 -0.06
CA ARG A 170 -23.06 -13.53 0.05
C ARG A 170 -24.18 -13.40 -0.97
N SER A 171 -24.33 -12.23 -1.58
CA SER A 171 -25.32 -11.94 -2.61
C SER A 171 -24.83 -12.36 -4.00
N THR A 172 -25.78 -12.75 -4.85
CA THR A 172 -25.57 -13.06 -6.26
C THR A 172 -26.59 -12.30 -7.09
N LEU A 173 -26.18 -11.83 -8.27
CA LEU A 173 -27.06 -11.20 -9.25
C LEU A 173 -27.86 -12.27 -10.02
N GLU A 174 -28.85 -11.84 -10.80
CA GLU A 174 -29.72 -12.72 -11.58
C GLU A 174 -28.97 -13.52 -12.65
N ASP A 175 -27.84 -13.01 -13.13
CA ASP A 175 -26.94 -13.67 -14.10
C ASP A 175 -25.97 -14.68 -13.45
N GLY A 176 -26.05 -14.86 -12.12
CA GLY A 176 -25.16 -15.72 -11.35
C GLY A 176 -23.85 -15.07 -10.92
N SER A 177 -23.57 -13.82 -11.33
CA SER A 177 -22.39 -13.08 -10.86
C SER A 177 -22.46 -12.88 -9.35
N PRO A 178 -21.38 -13.12 -8.59
CA PRO A 178 -21.35 -12.72 -7.18
C PRO A 178 -21.35 -11.19 -7.08
N MET A 179 -21.98 -10.65 -6.04
CA MET A 179 -21.94 -9.23 -5.75
C MET A 179 -21.31 -9.01 -4.37
N CYS A 180 -20.17 -8.34 -4.36
CA CYS A 180 -19.43 -7.99 -3.16
C CYS A 180 -19.70 -6.55 -2.76
N ILE A 181 -20.19 -6.31 -1.54
CA ILE A 181 -20.42 -4.97 -1.01
C ILE A 181 -19.40 -4.66 0.09
N CYS A 182 -18.73 -3.52 -0.05
CA CYS A 182 -17.75 -3.02 0.91
C CYS A 182 -18.37 -1.98 1.83
N TYR A 183 -18.13 -2.14 3.13
CA TYR A 183 -18.51 -1.21 4.18
C TYR A 183 -17.30 -0.83 5.03
N THR A 184 -17.40 0.26 5.78
CA THR A 184 -16.51 0.45 6.93
C THR A 184 -16.78 -0.63 8.00
N ILE A 185 -15.80 -0.97 8.85
CA ILE A 185 -16.07 -1.84 10.02
C ILE A 185 -16.94 -1.12 11.05
N ALA A 186 -16.71 0.18 11.26
CA ALA A 186 -17.35 0.94 12.33
C ALA A 186 -18.82 1.29 12.06
N SER A 187 -19.28 1.21 10.80
CA SER A 187 -20.63 1.62 10.40
C SER A 187 -21.16 0.77 9.26
N THR A 188 -22.45 0.92 8.96
CA THR A 188 -23.10 0.31 7.79
C THR A 188 -22.97 1.17 6.52
N THR A 189 -22.14 2.21 6.52
CA THR A 189 -21.90 3.04 5.34
C THR A 189 -21.23 2.23 4.24
N GLN A 190 -21.90 2.17 3.09
CA GLN A 190 -21.40 1.49 1.90
C GLN A 190 -20.33 2.36 1.22
N LEU A 191 -19.15 1.78 1.02
CA LEU A 191 -18.00 2.44 0.39
C LEU A 191 -17.84 2.03 -1.07
N ALA A 192 -18.14 0.77 -1.38
CA ALA A 192 -18.01 0.24 -2.73
C ALA A 192 -18.92 -0.96 -2.99
N SER A 193 -19.12 -1.28 -4.26
CA SER A 193 -19.62 -2.58 -4.71
C SER A 193 -18.73 -3.10 -5.83
N PHE A 194 -18.44 -4.39 -5.80
CA PHE A 194 -17.62 -5.08 -6.79
C PHE A 194 -18.40 -6.25 -7.38
N VAL A 195 -18.49 -6.26 -8.71
CA VAL A 195 -19.13 -7.32 -9.50
C VAL A 195 -18.07 -7.89 -10.43
N PRO A 196 -17.45 -9.03 -10.09
CA PRO A 196 -16.56 -9.75 -10.99
C PRO A 196 -17.36 -10.48 -12.08
N PRO A 197 -16.69 -10.99 -13.11
CA PRO A 197 -17.32 -11.85 -14.10
C PRO A 197 -17.87 -13.14 -13.44
N PRO A 198 -18.99 -13.72 -13.93
CA PRO A 198 -19.44 -15.03 -13.48
C PRO A 198 -18.35 -16.07 -13.73
N PHE A 199 -18.15 -16.99 -12.78
CA PHE A 199 -17.14 -18.05 -12.89
C PHE A 199 -17.38 -18.99 -14.07
N ASP A 200 -18.66 -19.24 -14.39
CA ASP A 200 -19.09 -20.18 -15.43
C ASP A 200 -19.47 -19.47 -16.74
N ALA A 201 -19.18 -18.17 -16.88
CA ALA A 201 -19.50 -17.43 -18.10
C ALA A 201 -18.66 -17.93 -19.29
N PRO A 202 -19.27 -18.13 -20.47
CA PRO A 202 -18.51 -18.46 -21.67
C PRO A 202 -17.62 -17.26 -22.08
N PRO A 203 -16.43 -17.50 -22.65
CA PRO A 203 -15.64 -16.44 -23.26
C PRO A 203 -16.39 -15.75 -24.42
N PRO A 204 -16.22 -14.43 -24.62
CA PRO A 204 -15.44 -13.52 -23.79
C PRO A 204 -16.14 -13.23 -22.46
N LEU A 205 -15.38 -13.26 -21.36
CA LEU A 205 -15.91 -12.94 -20.04
C LEU A 205 -16.37 -11.47 -20.00
N PRO A 206 -17.50 -11.15 -19.35
CA PRO A 206 -17.88 -9.77 -19.13
C PRO A 206 -16.82 -9.03 -18.29
N GLU A 207 -16.75 -7.71 -18.42
CA GLU A 207 -15.81 -6.92 -17.63
C GLU A 207 -16.20 -6.92 -16.14
N ALA A 208 -15.21 -6.99 -15.26
CA ALA A 208 -15.45 -6.72 -13.85
C ALA A 208 -15.78 -5.23 -13.66
N ILE A 209 -16.66 -4.91 -12.71
CA ILE A 209 -17.06 -3.54 -12.39
C ILE A 209 -16.82 -3.28 -10.89
N LEU A 210 -16.06 -2.24 -10.57
CA LEU A 210 -15.90 -1.71 -9.21
C LEU A 210 -16.55 -0.34 -9.13
N THR A 211 -17.66 -0.24 -8.41
CA THR A 211 -18.31 1.04 -8.12
C THR A 211 -17.84 1.56 -6.77
N ILE A 212 -17.27 2.76 -6.75
CA ILE A 212 -16.85 3.45 -5.53
C ILE A 212 -17.86 4.55 -5.23
N PHE A 213 -18.41 4.52 -4.02
CA PHE A 213 -19.31 5.56 -3.52
C PHE A 213 -18.50 6.77 -3.06
N PRO A 214 -19.11 7.98 -2.95
CA PRO A 214 -18.42 9.18 -2.49
C PRO A 214 -17.47 8.94 -1.31
N ASP A 215 -17.97 8.30 -0.24
CA ASP A 215 -17.22 8.00 0.98
C ASP A 215 -16.12 6.97 0.78
N GLY A 216 -16.23 6.07 -0.20
CA GLY A 216 -15.19 5.09 -0.50
C GLY A 216 -13.93 5.68 -1.14
N HIS A 217 -13.99 6.90 -1.71
CA HIS A 217 -12.85 7.48 -2.42
C HIS A 217 -11.64 7.77 -1.54
N GLU A 218 -11.83 7.97 -0.23
CA GLU A 218 -10.71 8.15 0.70
C GLU A 218 -9.96 6.84 0.98
N PHE A 219 -10.62 5.69 0.78
CA PHE A 219 -10.08 4.35 1.00
C PHE A 219 -9.80 3.60 -0.32
N PHE A 220 -9.75 4.32 -1.44
CA PHE A 220 -9.80 3.73 -2.78
C PHE A 220 -8.76 2.63 -2.99
N ASP A 221 -7.50 2.88 -2.62
CA ASP A 221 -6.40 1.94 -2.82
C ASP A 221 -6.60 0.65 -2.03
N HIS A 222 -7.05 0.77 -0.77
CA HIS A 222 -7.37 -0.38 0.06
C HIS A 222 -8.60 -1.13 -0.47
N ILE A 223 -9.62 -0.43 -0.95
CA ILE A 223 -10.80 -1.05 -1.58
C ILE A 223 -10.37 -1.85 -2.81
N LEU A 224 -9.59 -1.25 -3.71
CA LEU A 224 -9.14 -1.92 -4.93
C LEU A 224 -8.31 -3.17 -4.61
N LEU A 225 -7.30 -3.04 -3.75
CA LEU A 225 -6.43 -4.17 -3.41
C LEU A 225 -7.19 -5.28 -2.68
N SER A 226 -8.02 -4.93 -1.70
CA SER A 226 -8.80 -5.92 -0.95
C SER A 226 -9.88 -6.59 -1.81
N ALA A 227 -10.52 -5.87 -2.74
CA ALA A 227 -11.48 -6.46 -3.69
C ALA A 227 -10.83 -7.54 -4.56
N LEU A 228 -9.64 -7.25 -5.11
CA LEU A 228 -8.88 -8.21 -5.92
C LEU A 228 -8.50 -9.46 -5.11
N ILE A 229 -8.07 -9.29 -3.86
CA ILE A 229 -7.72 -10.41 -2.99
C ILE A 229 -8.96 -11.24 -2.63
N VAL A 230 -10.07 -10.59 -2.26
CA VAL A 230 -11.35 -11.24 -1.95
C VAL A 230 -11.81 -12.07 -3.15
N GLN A 231 -11.76 -11.50 -4.36
CA GLN A 231 -12.14 -12.21 -5.57
C GLN A 231 -11.27 -13.46 -5.81
N ARG A 232 -9.96 -13.35 -5.61
CA ARG A 232 -9.07 -14.51 -5.73
C ARG A 232 -9.42 -15.57 -4.70
N LYS A 233 -9.66 -15.19 -3.44
CA LYS A 233 -10.07 -16.13 -2.38
C LYS A 233 -11.39 -16.83 -2.71
N MET A 234 -12.36 -16.11 -3.26
CA MET A 234 -13.64 -16.69 -3.70
C MET A 234 -13.49 -17.71 -4.81
N GLY A 235 -12.71 -17.39 -5.85
CA GLY A 235 -12.54 -18.27 -7.00
C GLY A 235 -11.76 -19.56 -6.72
N LEU A 236 -11.13 -19.67 -5.56
CA LEU A 236 -10.31 -20.82 -5.16
C LEU A 236 -11.06 -21.84 -4.29
N GLU A 237 -12.31 -21.53 -3.90
CA GLU A 237 -13.18 -22.42 -3.13
C GLU A 237 -14.23 -23.15 -3.98
N PHE A 238 -14.15 -23.01 -5.31
CA PHE A 238 -14.93 -23.79 -6.27
C PHE A 238 -14.15 -25.01 -6.76
#